data_AF-A0A8W8NMU4-F1
#
_entry.id   AF-A0A8W8NMU4-F1
#
_cell.length_a   1.000
_cell.length_b   1.000
_cell.length_c   1.000
_cell.angle_alpha   90.00
_cell.angle_beta   90.00
_cell.angle_gamma   90.00
#
_symmetry.space_group_name_H-M   'P 1'
#
loop_
_entity.id
_entity.type
_entity.pdbx_description
1 polymer ?
#
loop_
_entity_poly.entity_id
_entity_poly.type
_entity_poly.pdbx_seq_one_letter_code
_entity_poly.pdbx_strand_id
1 'polypeptide(L)'
;MLTRACFCFCLLFAVTLGFKSFQHKIPNGDSVPHPCKPNYLWHGVGHENELGGGSRNPFGRDFDAAGKTWTVELCRKDSDGDGRTNGEELGDPNCIWRENAIPDKNAFSHPGVCEPYDSDLCRSKNTWVQCQKEEFKCDAIDSPDVKNVTIRYPVTSVPSQETTYFCMTFELPQDGDYQMIATKPVIDNEYVMHHILLYGCGESVTKADTVPSSCGMGLSDCQTVIGAWAVGANGECSHKDVGFRIGQNGFKYVMMQFHWNNYERRSDYNDSSGMTLYYTPNRRPNDAGIMIIGQTFLEIPPRKEHVETTSVCTADDTRMILQGPVYVTRAFNHMHYLGREQYIDLYRNGAKVATLTNEPDYSYDRPRFIEYAESIQIFPGDEIRTRCVFKSTTKSVTTFQGDATSDEMCFGFLTVHPLSNARSLQCSSWKNASMVSLFQSSDDCDWRVFGNASHPDMAPLYQGVYMHCRPLGQCLEECKEAVKRFRSHPCMTGTRGEYIMWNAGNVRTFEALSFYSKVRSCDLEILREQLLTQTTNGDDTNVGARVLPKLSALLVAAFLALFL
;
A
#
# COMPACT_ATOMS: atom_id res chain seq x y z
N MET A 1 -39.21 -6.47 38.38
CA MET A 1 -38.86 -7.57 37.46
C MET A 1 -38.22 -6.97 36.21
N LEU A 2 -36.91 -7.22 36.06
CA LEU A 2 -36.08 -7.17 34.84
C LEU A 2 -35.97 -5.85 34.04
N THR A 3 -35.11 -4.96 34.54
CA THR A 3 -34.27 -4.08 33.70
C THR A 3 -33.15 -4.92 33.07
N ARG A 4 -33.16 -5.08 31.74
CA ARG A 4 -32.01 -5.63 31.00
C ARG A 4 -31.16 -4.49 30.46
N ALA A 5 -30.07 -4.19 31.16
CA ALA A 5 -28.93 -3.47 30.61
C ALA A 5 -28.25 -4.37 29.56
N CYS A 6 -28.26 -3.94 28.30
CA CYS A 6 -27.49 -4.59 27.25
C CYS A 6 -26.12 -3.89 27.22
N PHE A 7 -25.10 -4.58 27.77
CA PHE A 7 -23.71 -4.17 27.67
C PHE A 7 -23.29 -4.18 26.21
N CYS A 8 -23.06 -3.00 25.64
CA CYS A 8 -22.45 -2.85 24.33
C CYS A 8 -20.95 -3.14 24.50
N PHE A 9 -20.52 -4.35 24.17
CA PHE A 9 -19.10 -4.68 24.04
C PHE A 9 -18.56 -3.94 22.80
N CYS A 10 -17.96 -2.77 23.02
CA CYS A 10 -17.11 -2.12 22.02
C CYS A 10 -15.84 -2.97 21.85
N LEU A 11 -15.88 -3.94 20.93
CA LEU A 11 -14.68 -4.59 20.41
C LEU A 11 -13.98 -3.60 19.46
N LEU A 12 -13.22 -2.69 20.04
CA LEU A 12 -12.17 -1.95 19.34
C LEU A 12 -11.08 -2.95 18.99
N PHE A 13 -11.11 -3.49 17.78
CA PHE A 13 -9.93 -4.15 17.22
C PHE A 13 -8.87 -3.08 16.97
N ALA A 14 -7.92 -3.01 17.88
CA ALA A 14 -6.78 -2.11 17.78
C ALA A 14 -5.91 -2.55 16.60
N VAL A 15 -5.58 -1.57 15.75
CA VAL A 15 -4.55 -1.73 14.73
C VAL A 15 -3.21 -1.91 15.44
N THR A 16 -2.40 -2.81 14.90
CA THR A 16 -1.31 -3.47 15.61
C THR A 16 0.04 -2.86 15.26
N LEU A 17 0.46 -1.88 16.04
CA LEU A 17 1.75 -1.20 15.91
C LEU A 17 2.62 -1.50 17.14
N GLY A 18 3.91 -1.70 16.90
CA GLY A 18 4.94 -1.78 17.94
C GLY A 18 5.68 -0.45 18.02
N PHE A 19 5.69 0.19 19.19
CA PHE A 19 6.38 1.46 19.41
C PHE A 19 7.42 1.29 20.50
N LYS A 20 8.58 1.93 20.34
CA LYS A 20 9.61 1.95 21.37
C LYS A 20 9.08 2.51 22.69
N SER A 21 8.14 3.47 22.63
CA SER A 21 7.48 4.03 23.83
C SER A 21 6.73 3.00 24.67
N PHE A 22 6.30 1.86 24.11
CA PHE A 22 5.65 0.80 24.88
C PHE A 22 6.60 0.09 25.86
N GLN A 23 7.92 0.21 25.67
CA GLN A 23 8.89 -0.28 26.67
C GLN A 23 8.68 0.41 28.03
N HIS A 24 8.25 1.67 28.05
CA HIS A 24 7.95 2.40 29.28
C HIS A 24 6.64 1.97 29.96
N LYS A 25 5.82 1.16 29.28
CA LYS A 25 4.51 0.68 29.76
C LYS A 25 4.56 -0.70 30.41
N ILE A 26 5.73 -1.32 30.45
CA ILE A 26 5.96 -2.62 31.09
C ILE A 26 7.25 -2.53 31.94
N PRO A 27 7.33 -3.27 33.06
CA PRO A 27 8.53 -3.24 33.90
C PRO A 27 9.74 -3.78 33.13
N ASN A 28 10.89 -3.10 33.23
CA ASN A 28 12.14 -3.46 32.54
C ASN A 28 12.01 -3.67 31.02
N GLY A 29 11.04 -3.02 30.36
CA GLY A 29 10.77 -3.24 28.93
C GLY A 29 11.93 -2.90 27.99
N ASP A 30 12.91 -2.14 28.45
CA ASP A 30 14.13 -1.77 27.71
C ASP A 30 15.34 -2.69 28.01
N SER A 31 15.19 -3.61 28.96
CA SER A 31 16.28 -4.40 29.56
C SER A 31 15.96 -5.89 29.66
N VAL A 32 15.01 -6.38 28.86
CA VAL A 32 14.67 -7.81 28.77
C VAL A 32 15.82 -8.58 28.09
N PRO A 33 16.38 -9.62 28.73
CA PRO A 33 17.49 -10.38 28.16
C PRO A 33 17.05 -11.26 26.98
N HIS A 34 17.96 -11.50 26.04
CA HIS A 34 17.72 -12.48 24.99
C HIS A 34 17.90 -13.92 25.52
N PRO A 35 16.96 -14.85 25.25
CA PRO A 35 16.96 -16.21 25.80
C PRO A 35 18.13 -17.12 25.38
N CYS A 36 18.93 -16.71 24.37
CA CYS A 36 19.97 -17.54 23.76
C CYS A 36 21.12 -16.76 23.12
N LYS A 37 21.11 -15.42 23.15
CA LYS A 37 22.23 -14.56 22.76
C LYS A 37 22.84 -13.92 24.01
N PRO A 38 23.96 -14.44 24.55
CA PRO A 38 24.55 -13.91 25.78
C PRO A 38 24.90 -12.42 25.65
N ASN A 39 24.46 -11.61 26.62
CA ASN A 39 24.65 -10.15 26.67
C ASN A 39 23.91 -9.34 25.58
N TYR A 40 22.87 -9.92 24.97
CA TYR A 40 21.95 -9.18 24.08
C TYR A 40 20.62 -8.93 24.79
N LEU A 41 20.00 -7.81 24.44
CA LEU A 41 18.67 -7.42 24.93
C LEU A 41 17.65 -7.56 23.82
N TRP A 42 16.42 -7.89 24.19
CA TRP A 42 15.27 -7.97 23.30
C TRP A 42 14.46 -6.68 23.42
N HIS A 43 14.71 -5.73 22.52
CA HIS A 43 14.05 -4.43 22.55
C HIS A 43 12.57 -4.51 22.16
N GLY A 44 12.20 -5.41 21.24
CA GLY A 44 10.84 -5.64 20.79
C GLY A 44 10.07 -6.65 21.65
N VAL A 45 9.95 -6.45 22.96
CA VAL A 45 9.45 -7.47 23.93
C VAL A 45 8.10 -8.11 23.53
N GLY A 46 7.21 -7.35 22.87
CA GLY A 46 5.92 -7.86 22.37
C GLY A 46 5.95 -8.49 20.97
N HIS A 47 7.12 -8.63 20.35
CA HIS A 47 7.30 -9.02 18.96
C HIS A 47 8.19 -10.24 18.80
N GLU A 48 8.01 -10.94 17.68
CA GLU A 48 8.90 -12.05 17.27
C GLU A 48 10.27 -11.54 16.79
N ASN A 49 10.34 -10.29 16.32
CA ASN A 49 11.60 -9.60 16.00
C ASN A 49 12.15 -8.90 17.26
N GLU A 50 13.41 -9.16 17.61
CA GLU A 50 14.10 -8.60 18.77
C GLU A 50 14.26 -7.09 18.75
N LEU A 51 14.24 -6.46 17.57
CA LEU A 51 14.30 -5.01 17.39
C LEU A 51 12.90 -4.37 17.33
N GLY A 52 11.83 -5.16 17.40
CA GLY A 52 10.45 -4.72 17.24
C GLY A 52 9.97 -4.76 15.79
N GLY A 53 8.69 -4.40 15.58
CA GLY A 53 8.03 -4.58 14.29
C GLY A 53 7.65 -6.04 14.02
N GLY A 54 7.01 -6.31 12.88
CA GLY A 54 6.62 -7.68 12.53
C GLY A 54 5.61 -8.33 13.50
N SER A 55 5.44 -9.64 13.40
CA SER A 55 4.43 -10.42 14.14
C SER A 55 4.59 -10.27 15.66
N ARG A 56 3.47 -10.29 16.39
CA ARG A 56 3.49 -10.29 17.86
C ARG A 56 3.70 -11.69 18.40
N ASN A 57 4.59 -11.80 19.38
CA ASN A 57 4.76 -13.02 20.17
C ASN A 57 3.57 -13.20 21.15
N PRO A 58 3.49 -14.31 21.91
CA PRO A 58 2.41 -14.54 22.87
C PRO A 58 2.18 -13.39 23.86
N PHE A 59 3.24 -12.88 24.48
CA PHE A 59 3.16 -11.73 25.40
C PHE A 59 2.60 -10.48 24.73
N GLY A 60 3.05 -10.15 23.53
CA GLY A 60 2.56 -8.97 22.80
C GLY A 60 1.07 -9.07 22.46
N ARG A 61 0.55 -10.28 22.18
CA ARG A 61 -0.90 -10.49 21.98
C ARG A 61 -1.68 -10.28 23.29
N ASP A 62 -1.12 -10.73 24.40
CA ASP A 62 -1.74 -10.57 25.72
C ASP A 62 -1.68 -9.12 26.23
N PHE A 63 -0.57 -8.42 26.00
CA PHE A 63 -0.45 -6.99 26.27
C PHE A 63 -1.44 -6.18 25.43
N ASP A 64 -1.62 -6.52 24.14
CA ASP A 64 -2.63 -5.88 23.30
C ASP A 64 -4.06 -6.17 23.79
N ALA A 65 -4.35 -7.41 24.19
CA ALA A 65 -5.64 -7.81 24.78
C ALA A 65 -5.92 -7.09 26.10
N ALA A 66 -4.89 -6.76 26.88
CA ALA A 66 -4.96 -5.94 28.08
C ALA A 66 -5.09 -4.43 27.80
N GLY A 67 -5.30 -4.03 26.54
CA GLY A 67 -5.41 -2.62 26.16
C GLY A 67 -4.07 -1.89 26.23
N LYS A 68 -2.95 -2.60 26.00
CA LYS A 68 -1.58 -2.06 26.02
C LYS A 68 -1.21 -1.40 27.35
N THR A 69 -1.69 -1.98 28.44
CA THR A 69 -1.49 -1.51 29.81
C THR A 69 -1.00 -2.66 30.69
N TRP A 70 -0.07 -2.37 31.61
CA TRP A 70 0.39 -3.34 32.61
C TRP A 70 -0.67 -3.56 33.70
N THR A 71 -1.61 -4.47 33.45
CA THR A 71 -2.65 -4.84 34.42
C THR A 71 -2.18 -5.95 35.35
N VAL A 72 -2.87 -6.12 36.49
CA VAL A 72 -2.59 -7.23 37.41
C VAL A 72 -2.85 -8.57 36.73
N GLU A 73 -3.87 -8.65 35.87
CA GLU A 73 -4.21 -9.85 35.10
C GLU A 73 -3.10 -10.21 34.12
N LEU A 74 -2.54 -9.22 33.40
CA LEU A 74 -1.42 -9.44 32.50
C LEU A 74 -0.17 -9.84 33.29
N CYS A 75 0.14 -9.13 34.37
CA CYS A 75 1.30 -9.42 35.20
C CYS A 75 1.29 -10.87 35.74
N ARG A 76 0.12 -11.38 36.15
CA ARG A 76 -0.04 -12.76 36.65
C ARG A 76 -0.19 -13.82 35.57
N LYS A 77 -0.24 -13.43 34.30
CA LYS A 77 -0.38 -14.37 33.20
C LYS A 77 0.97 -14.98 32.85
N ASP A 78 0.95 -16.25 32.48
CA ASP A 78 2.06 -16.95 31.84
C ASP A 78 1.77 -16.97 30.34
N SER A 79 2.39 -16.05 29.59
CA SER A 79 2.01 -15.83 28.18
C SER A 79 2.62 -16.86 27.24
N ASP A 80 3.83 -17.35 27.52
CA ASP A 80 4.55 -18.33 26.70
C ASP A 80 4.43 -19.77 27.23
N GLY A 81 3.92 -19.95 28.44
CA GLY A 81 3.62 -21.23 29.04
C GLY A 81 4.86 -21.97 29.54
N ASP A 82 5.87 -21.27 30.02
CA ASP A 82 7.08 -21.84 30.63
C ASP A 82 6.92 -22.14 32.15
N GLY A 83 5.79 -21.73 32.73
CA GLY A 83 5.47 -21.89 34.15
C GLY A 83 5.80 -20.68 35.02
N ARG A 84 6.27 -19.57 34.44
CA ARG A 84 6.47 -18.28 35.12
C ARG A 84 5.43 -17.27 34.69
N THR A 85 5.13 -16.33 35.58
CA THR A 85 4.27 -15.19 35.26
C THR A 85 5.08 -14.06 34.64
N ASN A 86 4.47 -13.29 33.74
CA ASN A 86 5.09 -12.13 33.10
C ASN A 86 5.74 -11.18 34.13
N GLY A 87 5.12 -11.02 35.31
CA GLY A 87 5.64 -10.22 36.41
C GLY A 87 6.89 -10.80 37.06
N GLU A 88 6.98 -12.11 37.25
CA GLU A 88 8.21 -12.74 37.76
C GLU A 88 9.38 -12.53 36.80
N GLU A 89 9.13 -12.60 35.51
CA GLU A 89 10.14 -12.51 34.45
C GLU A 89 10.61 -11.08 34.22
N LEU A 90 9.67 -10.13 34.17
CA LEU A 90 9.94 -8.70 33.96
C LEU A 90 10.28 -7.94 35.25
N GLY A 91 10.37 -8.60 36.40
CA GLY A 91 10.84 -7.99 37.65
C GLY A 91 9.77 -7.25 38.49
N ASP A 92 8.49 -7.57 38.28
CA ASP A 92 7.33 -7.17 39.09
C ASP A 92 6.54 -8.39 39.62
N PRO A 93 7.14 -9.26 40.44
CA PRO A 93 6.51 -10.52 40.89
C PRO A 93 5.26 -10.30 41.76
N ASN A 94 5.09 -9.10 42.33
CA ASN A 94 3.95 -8.76 43.18
C ASN A 94 2.85 -7.99 42.42
N CYS A 95 3.04 -7.71 41.12
CA CYS A 95 2.11 -6.95 40.28
C CYS A 95 1.76 -5.56 40.83
N ILE A 96 2.75 -4.89 41.41
CA ILE A 96 2.62 -3.58 42.05
C ILE A 96 3.23 -2.45 41.22
N TRP A 97 4.03 -2.77 40.21
CA TRP A 97 4.65 -1.77 39.35
C TRP A 97 3.60 -0.92 38.64
N ARG A 98 3.98 0.33 38.34
CA ARG A 98 3.16 1.33 37.64
C ARG A 98 4.03 2.00 36.60
N GLU A 99 3.41 2.48 35.51
CA GLU A 99 4.09 3.16 34.42
C GLU A 99 5.09 4.21 34.92
N ASN A 100 6.32 4.16 34.42
CA ASN A 100 7.46 4.99 34.82
C ASN A 100 8.01 4.78 36.26
N ALA A 101 7.54 3.79 37.03
CA ALA A 101 8.16 3.42 38.29
C ALA A 101 9.45 2.61 38.08
N ILE A 102 10.31 2.54 39.10
CA ILE A 102 11.47 1.66 39.09
C ILE A 102 11.01 0.24 39.49
N PRO A 103 11.24 -0.80 38.67
CA PRO A 103 10.93 -2.18 39.03
C PRO A 103 11.70 -2.66 40.27
N ASP A 104 11.09 -3.56 41.05
CA ASP A 104 11.70 -4.13 42.27
C ASP A 104 12.94 -4.97 41.97
N LYS A 105 12.97 -5.60 40.79
CA LYS A 105 14.03 -6.47 40.31
C LYS A 105 14.32 -6.19 38.85
N ASN A 106 15.49 -6.61 38.38
CA ASN A 106 15.80 -6.62 36.94
C ASN A 106 14.99 -7.71 36.23
N ALA A 107 14.75 -7.53 34.93
CA ALA A 107 14.25 -8.61 34.09
C ALA A 107 15.26 -9.78 34.09
N PHE A 108 14.74 -11.01 34.19
CA PHE A 108 15.55 -12.23 34.24
C PHE A 108 15.33 -13.15 33.03
N SER A 109 14.12 -13.17 32.46
CA SER A 109 13.74 -13.95 31.27
C SER A 109 12.75 -13.14 30.40
N HIS A 110 12.38 -13.68 29.25
CA HIS A 110 11.55 -13.02 28.27
C HIS A 110 10.09 -13.54 28.29
N PRO A 111 9.08 -12.71 28.61
CA PRO A 111 7.71 -13.15 28.90
C PRO A 111 6.90 -13.71 27.71
N GLY A 112 7.46 -13.58 26.51
CA GLY A 112 6.90 -14.11 25.28
C GLY A 112 7.73 -15.23 24.64
N VAL A 113 8.79 -15.71 25.28
CA VAL A 113 9.64 -16.80 24.78
C VAL A 113 9.78 -17.83 25.88
N CYS A 114 9.29 -19.05 25.62
CA CYS A 114 9.32 -20.10 26.63
C CYS A 114 10.77 -20.42 27.04
N GLU A 115 11.11 -20.37 28.33
CA GLU A 115 12.47 -20.61 28.83
C GLU A 115 12.57 -21.74 29.88
N PRO A 116 13.60 -22.61 29.85
CA PRO A 116 14.79 -22.57 28.99
C PRO A 116 14.47 -22.87 27.53
N TYR A 117 15.04 -22.08 26.63
CA TYR A 117 14.61 -21.99 25.23
C TYR A 117 14.66 -23.32 24.46
N ASP A 118 15.60 -24.20 24.80
CA ASP A 118 15.89 -25.48 24.15
C ASP A 118 15.33 -26.70 24.87
N SER A 119 14.64 -26.49 25.99
CA SER A 119 13.99 -27.54 26.77
C SER A 119 12.93 -28.29 25.95
N ASP A 120 12.62 -29.53 26.34
CA ASP A 120 11.61 -30.34 25.66
C ASP A 120 10.23 -29.68 25.65
N LEU A 121 9.92 -28.86 26.66
CA LEU A 121 8.69 -28.07 26.74
C LEU A 121 8.68 -26.92 25.71
N CYS A 122 9.80 -26.22 25.55
CA CYS A 122 9.86 -24.94 24.84
C CYS A 122 10.25 -25.07 23.37
N ARG A 123 10.93 -26.16 22.97
CA ARG A 123 11.47 -26.32 21.61
C ARG A 123 10.42 -26.18 20.50
N SER A 124 9.21 -26.71 20.69
CA SER A 124 8.12 -26.59 19.71
C SER A 124 7.42 -25.23 19.74
N LYS A 125 7.56 -24.46 20.82
CA LYS A 125 6.96 -23.13 20.96
C LYS A 125 7.85 -22.02 20.42
N ASN A 126 9.16 -22.24 20.42
CA ASN A 126 10.18 -21.26 20.07
C ASN A 126 10.70 -21.40 18.62
N THR A 127 9.96 -22.04 17.72
CA THR A 127 10.40 -22.26 16.33
C THR A 127 10.66 -20.98 15.53
N TRP A 128 10.19 -19.83 16.04
CA TRP A 128 10.36 -18.50 15.46
C TRP A 128 11.53 -17.71 16.08
N VAL A 129 12.10 -18.16 17.20
CA VAL A 129 13.17 -17.45 17.93
C VAL A 129 14.51 -17.61 17.20
N GLN A 130 15.15 -16.50 16.84
CA GLN A 130 16.44 -16.49 16.14
C GLN A 130 17.59 -16.30 17.12
N CYS A 131 18.39 -17.35 17.36
CA CYS A 131 19.55 -17.29 18.26
C CYS A 131 20.85 -16.87 17.57
N GLN A 132 20.84 -16.72 16.25
CA GLN A 132 21.99 -16.18 15.50
C GLN A 132 21.94 -14.66 15.54
N LYS A 133 23.08 -13.99 15.75
CA LYS A 133 23.14 -12.52 15.68
C LYS A 133 22.70 -12.10 14.28
N GLU A 134 21.62 -11.33 14.21
CA GLU A 134 21.16 -10.74 12.96
C GLU A 134 22.00 -9.49 12.69
N GLU A 135 23.15 -9.70 12.05
CA GLU A 135 23.88 -8.60 11.44
C GLU A 135 23.33 -8.40 10.03
N PHE A 136 23.34 -7.16 9.54
CA PHE A 136 23.07 -6.91 8.13
C PHE A 136 24.10 -7.66 7.27
N LYS A 137 23.66 -8.73 6.60
CA LYS A 137 24.51 -9.55 5.72
C LYS A 137 24.40 -9.05 4.30
N CYS A 138 25.47 -8.44 3.81
CA CYS A 138 25.59 -8.06 2.41
C CYS A 138 27.07 -8.00 2.04
N ASP A 139 27.71 -9.16 1.88
CA ASP A 139 29.14 -9.29 1.55
C ASP A 139 29.53 -8.46 0.31
N ALA A 140 28.56 -8.18 -0.56
CA ALA A 140 28.74 -7.33 -1.72
C ALA A 140 29.21 -5.92 -1.37
N ILE A 141 28.87 -5.36 -0.19
CA ILE A 141 29.28 -4.00 0.21
C ILE A 141 30.74 -3.91 0.63
N ASP A 142 31.38 -5.03 0.95
CA ASP A 142 32.77 -5.07 1.43
C ASP A 142 33.79 -5.00 0.27
N SER A 143 33.30 -5.04 -0.98
CA SER A 143 34.15 -4.89 -2.17
C SER A 143 34.73 -3.47 -2.23
N PRO A 144 36.04 -3.31 -2.55
CA PRO A 144 36.73 -2.02 -2.52
C PRO A 144 36.19 -0.99 -3.53
N ASP A 145 35.49 -1.45 -4.57
CA ASP A 145 34.89 -0.58 -5.59
C ASP A 145 33.50 -0.07 -5.19
N VAL A 146 32.93 -0.57 -4.10
CA VAL A 146 31.65 -0.10 -3.59
C VAL A 146 31.82 1.26 -2.93
N LYS A 147 31.01 2.21 -3.40
CA LYS A 147 30.86 3.54 -2.82
C LYS A 147 29.58 3.58 -2.00
N ASN A 148 29.49 4.56 -1.11
CA ASN A 148 28.26 4.84 -0.39
C ASN A 148 27.96 6.34 -0.37
N VAL A 149 26.68 6.66 -0.18
CA VAL A 149 26.19 8.02 0.05
C VAL A 149 25.10 7.95 1.10
N THR A 150 25.15 8.84 2.09
CA THR A 150 24.12 8.95 3.13
C THR A 150 23.27 10.17 2.86
N ILE A 151 21.99 9.96 2.61
CA ILE A 151 20.99 11.02 2.43
C ILE A 151 20.12 11.09 3.69
N ARG A 152 19.88 12.31 4.18
CA ARG A 152 19.19 12.56 5.46
C ARG A 152 18.29 13.77 5.36
N TYR A 153 17.20 13.76 6.11
CA TYR A 153 16.42 14.97 6.29
C TYR A 153 17.22 15.99 7.09
N PRO A 154 17.03 17.30 6.84
CA PRO A 154 17.40 18.31 7.83
C PRO A 154 16.61 18.03 9.12
N VAL A 155 17.08 18.57 10.25
CA VAL A 155 16.34 18.46 11.52
C VAL A 155 14.92 19.01 11.31
N THR A 156 13.94 18.12 11.44
CA THR A 156 12.55 18.41 11.12
C THR A 156 11.69 18.10 12.34
N SER A 157 10.81 19.04 12.69
CA SER A 157 9.82 18.82 13.75
C SER A 157 8.77 17.83 13.29
N VAL A 158 8.58 16.77 14.09
CA VAL A 158 7.59 15.73 13.81
C VAL A 158 6.22 16.27 14.22
N PRO A 159 5.22 16.30 13.33
CA PRO A 159 3.91 16.81 13.71
C PRO A 159 3.28 16.02 14.86
N SER A 160 2.52 16.71 15.72
CA SER A 160 1.77 16.12 16.83
C SER A 160 0.49 15.42 16.35
N GLN A 161 0.63 14.56 15.35
CA GLN A 161 -0.42 13.72 14.78
C GLN A 161 0.04 12.27 14.86
N GLU A 162 -0.89 11.34 15.03
CA GLU A 162 -0.55 9.92 15.21
C GLU A 162 0.24 9.37 14.02
N THR A 163 -0.13 9.71 12.79
CA THR A 163 0.54 9.23 11.59
C THR A 163 0.77 10.38 10.63
N THR A 164 1.99 10.52 10.10
CA THR A 164 2.33 11.51 9.08
C THR A 164 3.30 10.97 8.04
N TYR A 165 3.18 11.49 6.82
CA TYR A 165 4.03 11.14 5.68
C TYR A 165 4.68 12.40 5.15
N PHE A 166 6.02 12.41 5.11
CA PHE A 166 6.78 13.55 4.63
C PHE A 166 7.76 13.09 3.56
N CYS A 167 7.88 13.87 2.50
CA CYS A 167 8.76 13.60 1.36
C CYS A 167 9.77 14.72 1.14
N MET A 168 10.95 14.34 0.67
CA MET A 168 11.99 15.25 0.18
C MET A 168 12.80 14.54 -0.90
N THR A 169 13.08 15.25 -1.99
CA THR A 169 13.95 14.72 -3.05
C THR A 169 15.43 15.00 -2.76
N PHE A 170 16.29 14.07 -3.19
CA PHE A 170 17.74 14.09 -3.04
C PHE A 170 18.41 13.83 -4.38
N GLU A 171 19.56 14.46 -4.59
CA GLU A 171 20.41 14.20 -5.73
C GLU A 171 21.26 12.94 -5.49
N LEU A 172 21.34 12.07 -6.50
CA LEU A 172 22.20 10.89 -6.51
C LEU A 172 23.52 11.18 -7.24
N PRO A 173 24.59 10.39 -7.03
CA PRO A 173 25.85 10.54 -7.75
C PRO A 173 25.66 10.43 -9.27
N GLN A 174 26.10 11.44 -10.02
CA GLN A 174 25.98 11.52 -11.49
C GLN A 174 27.34 11.48 -12.21
N ASP A 175 28.44 11.29 -11.47
CA ASP A 175 29.81 11.22 -11.97
C ASP A 175 30.12 9.92 -12.74
N GLY A 176 29.19 8.95 -12.71
CA GLY A 176 29.32 7.67 -13.40
C GLY A 176 27.97 6.97 -13.59
N ASP A 177 28.05 5.74 -14.05
CA ASP A 177 26.91 4.85 -14.25
C ASP A 177 27.05 3.68 -13.28
N TYR A 178 26.16 3.60 -12.30
CA TYR A 178 26.30 2.73 -11.14
C TYR A 178 25.05 1.86 -10.97
N GLN A 179 25.19 0.80 -10.18
CA GLN A 179 24.06 0.10 -9.62
C GLN A 179 24.06 0.23 -8.10
N MET A 180 22.92 0.66 -7.54
CA MET A 180 22.63 0.53 -6.12
C MET A 180 22.34 -0.94 -5.82
N ILE A 181 23.04 -1.48 -4.82
CA ILE A 181 23.03 -2.91 -4.48
C ILE A 181 22.66 -3.17 -3.02
N ALA A 182 22.60 -2.13 -2.19
CA ALA A 182 22.16 -2.25 -0.81
C ALA A 182 21.72 -0.90 -0.24
N THR A 183 20.91 -0.95 0.81
CA THR A 183 20.56 0.21 1.62
C THR A 183 20.66 -0.11 3.10
N LYS A 184 21.01 0.89 3.92
CA LYS A 184 20.96 0.81 5.38
C LYS A 184 20.21 2.01 5.96
N PRO A 185 19.38 1.81 6.99
CA PRO A 185 18.78 2.93 7.70
C PRO A 185 19.84 3.71 8.48
N VAL A 186 19.59 4.99 8.71
CA VAL A 186 20.30 5.78 9.72
C VAL A 186 19.27 6.53 10.53
N ILE A 187 18.88 5.97 11.68
CA ILE A 187 17.74 6.44 12.47
C ILE A 187 18.21 7.29 13.65
N ASP A 188 17.68 8.50 13.75
CA ASP A 188 17.90 9.40 14.91
C ASP A 188 16.78 9.30 15.93
N ASN A 189 15.53 9.15 15.45
CA ASN A 189 14.35 9.10 16.31
C ASN A 189 13.57 7.80 16.14
N GLU A 190 14.03 6.77 16.86
CA GLU A 190 13.41 5.44 16.90
C GLU A 190 12.02 5.42 17.58
N TYR A 191 11.61 6.50 18.27
CA TYR A 191 10.30 6.57 18.91
C TYR A 191 9.16 6.84 17.92
N VAL A 192 9.46 7.44 16.78
CA VAL A 192 8.45 7.84 15.77
C VAL A 192 8.73 7.26 14.39
N MET A 193 9.97 6.91 14.07
CA MET A 193 10.29 6.40 12.73
C MET A 193 9.71 4.99 12.54
N HIS A 194 8.76 4.85 11.62
CA HIS A 194 8.07 3.58 11.37
C HIS A 194 8.56 2.89 10.09
N HIS A 195 8.69 3.63 8.99
CA HIS A 195 9.37 3.14 7.79
C HIS A 195 9.89 4.29 6.90
N ILE A 196 10.84 3.95 6.05
CA ILE A 196 11.43 4.84 5.03
C ILE A 196 11.28 4.17 3.66
N LEU A 197 10.82 4.91 2.66
CA LEU A 197 10.76 4.47 1.27
C LEU A 197 11.61 5.38 0.37
N LEU A 198 12.31 4.79 -0.58
CA LEU A 198 13.08 5.49 -1.61
C LEU A 198 12.42 5.28 -2.96
N TYR A 199 11.99 6.37 -3.61
CA TYR A 199 11.39 6.36 -4.92
C TYR A 199 12.33 6.95 -5.96
N GLY A 200 12.76 6.16 -6.94
CA GLY A 200 13.50 6.64 -8.10
C GLY A 200 12.65 7.60 -8.95
N CYS A 201 13.23 8.74 -9.29
CA CYS A 201 12.55 9.81 -10.04
C CYS A 201 12.84 9.77 -11.53
N GLY A 202 11.83 10.11 -12.34
CA GLY A 202 11.97 10.26 -13.79
C GLY A 202 12.76 11.51 -14.19
N GLU A 203 12.98 11.68 -15.50
CA GLU A 203 13.82 12.75 -16.06
C GLU A 203 13.27 14.17 -15.86
N SER A 204 11.98 14.33 -15.56
CA SER A 204 11.37 15.65 -15.27
C SER A 204 11.89 16.26 -13.97
N VAL A 205 12.34 15.43 -13.02
CA VAL A 205 12.94 15.89 -11.78
C VAL A 205 14.39 16.28 -12.05
N THR A 206 14.67 17.58 -11.94
CA THR A 206 15.95 18.19 -12.30
C THR A 206 16.61 18.91 -11.13
N LYS A 207 15.98 18.88 -9.94
CA LYS A 207 16.46 19.54 -8.74
C LYS A 207 15.96 18.82 -7.49
N ALA A 208 16.83 18.71 -6.50
CA ALA A 208 16.48 18.24 -5.17
C ALA A 208 15.78 19.35 -4.34
N ASP A 209 14.84 18.93 -3.51
CA ASP A 209 14.20 19.79 -2.53
C ASP A 209 15.17 20.17 -1.41
N THR A 210 14.85 21.23 -0.68
CA THR A 210 15.63 21.67 0.49
C THR A 210 14.85 21.54 1.79
N VAL A 211 13.53 21.32 1.72
CA VAL A 211 12.63 21.25 2.87
C VAL A 211 11.67 20.09 2.68
N PRO A 212 11.53 19.19 3.67
CA PRO A 212 10.55 18.12 3.60
C PRO A 212 9.13 18.67 3.71
N SER A 213 8.20 18.04 2.99
CA SER A 213 6.79 18.46 2.97
C SER A 213 5.85 17.26 3.06
N SER A 214 4.62 17.51 3.53
CA SER A 214 3.59 16.47 3.60
C SER A 214 3.27 15.92 2.21
N CYS A 215 3.24 14.60 2.08
CA CYS A 215 3.01 13.91 0.80
C CYS A 215 2.09 12.69 0.98
N GLY A 216 1.49 12.22 -0.12
CA GLY A 216 0.89 10.88 -0.20
C GLY A 216 1.95 9.83 -0.57
N MET A 217 1.52 8.63 -0.96
CA MET A 217 2.42 7.62 -1.55
C MET A 217 3.07 8.16 -2.83
N GLY A 218 4.39 8.38 -2.84
CA GLY A 218 5.09 8.91 -4.00
C GLY A 218 4.84 10.40 -4.31
N LEU A 219 5.54 10.91 -5.32
CA LEU A 219 5.19 12.14 -6.06
C LEU A 219 4.92 11.75 -7.53
N SER A 220 4.20 12.59 -8.29
CA SER A 220 3.81 12.27 -9.68
C SER A 220 4.98 11.79 -10.55
N ASP A 221 6.17 12.31 -10.29
CA ASP A 221 7.37 12.08 -11.10
C ASP A 221 8.37 11.11 -10.43
N CYS A 222 8.07 10.60 -9.23
CA CYS A 222 8.88 9.64 -8.48
C CYS A 222 8.00 8.49 -7.96
N GLN A 223 7.91 7.41 -8.73
CA GLN A 223 6.98 6.31 -8.47
C GLN A 223 7.63 4.93 -8.27
N THR A 224 8.92 4.78 -8.62
CA THR A 224 9.59 3.46 -8.56
C THR A 224 10.22 3.24 -7.20
N VAL A 225 9.69 2.35 -6.38
CA VAL A 225 10.28 2.02 -5.07
C VAL A 225 11.61 1.27 -5.26
N ILE A 226 12.73 1.96 -5.15
CA ILE A 226 14.08 1.38 -5.35
C ILE A 226 14.74 0.96 -4.03
N GLY A 227 14.15 1.31 -2.89
CA GLY A 227 14.62 0.88 -1.58
C GLY A 227 13.54 1.08 -0.52
N ALA A 228 13.53 0.23 0.50
CA ALA A 228 12.62 0.33 1.61
C ALA A 228 13.30 -0.08 2.91
N TRP A 229 12.85 0.51 4.01
CA TRP A 229 13.22 0.10 5.36
C TRP A 229 12.00 0.19 6.26
N ALA A 230 11.83 -0.77 7.17
CA ALA A 230 10.82 -0.72 8.22
C ALA A 230 11.46 -1.09 9.56
N VAL A 231 10.81 -0.69 10.66
CA VAL A 231 11.26 -1.01 12.03
C VAL A 231 11.57 -2.50 12.15
N GLY A 232 12.76 -2.79 12.68
CA GLY A 232 13.27 -4.13 12.87
C GLY A 232 14.18 -4.67 11.76
N ALA A 233 14.33 -3.96 10.63
CA ALA A 233 15.28 -4.33 9.58
C ALA A 233 16.68 -3.71 9.81
N ASN A 234 17.74 -4.46 9.57
CA ASN A 234 19.13 -3.96 9.66
C ASN A 234 19.64 -3.30 8.36
N GLY A 235 18.83 -3.36 7.30
CA GLY A 235 19.16 -2.91 5.94
C GLY A 235 18.61 -3.87 4.91
N GLU A 236 18.77 -3.53 3.63
CA GLU A 236 18.35 -4.33 2.49
C GLU A 236 19.55 -4.61 1.57
N CYS A 237 19.77 -5.87 1.20
CA CYS A 237 20.78 -6.26 0.22
C CYS A 237 20.08 -6.76 -1.03
N SER A 238 20.34 -6.15 -2.18
CA SER A 238 19.75 -6.61 -3.44
C SER A 238 20.27 -8.01 -3.79
N HIS A 239 19.45 -8.79 -4.50
CA HIS A 239 19.83 -10.13 -4.98
C HIS A 239 21.08 -10.07 -5.88
N LYS A 240 21.99 -11.04 -5.76
CA LYS A 240 23.33 -11.05 -6.41
C LYS A 240 23.34 -10.77 -7.91
N ASP A 241 22.24 -11.06 -8.60
CA ASP A 241 22.12 -10.92 -10.06
C ASP A 241 21.59 -9.55 -10.51
N VAL A 242 21.20 -8.68 -9.57
CA VAL A 242 20.50 -7.43 -9.87
C VAL A 242 20.95 -6.24 -9.03
N GLY A 243 20.83 -5.04 -9.59
CA GLY A 243 20.88 -3.77 -8.86
C GLY A 243 20.05 -2.69 -9.56
N PHE A 244 19.66 -1.64 -8.84
CA PHE A 244 18.93 -0.51 -9.42
C PHE A 244 19.91 0.47 -10.04
N ARG A 245 19.73 0.80 -11.31
CA ARG A 245 20.66 1.69 -12.03
C ARG A 245 20.50 3.13 -11.57
N ILE A 246 21.60 3.77 -11.18
CA ILE A 246 21.66 5.16 -10.75
C ILE A 246 22.77 5.91 -11.51
N GLY A 247 22.70 7.23 -11.53
CA GLY A 247 23.69 8.09 -12.19
C GLY A 247 23.34 8.37 -13.66
N GLN A 248 24.33 8.43 -14.54
CA GLN A 248 24.19 9.00 -15.89
C GLN A 248 23.06 8.36 -16.73
N ASN A 249 22.93 7.03 -16.65
CA ASN A 249 21.96 6.24 -17.42
C ASN A 249 20.86 5.61 -16.54
N GLY A 250 20.69 6.12 -15.32
CA GLY A 250 19.74 5.61 -14.34
C GLY A 250 19.03 6.74 -13.59
N PHE A 251 18.57 6.45 -12.38
CA PHE A 251 17.98 7.47 -11.52
C PHE A 251 19.04 8.50 -11.11
N LYS A 252 18.76 9.77 -11.40
CA LYS A 252 19.59 10.94 -11.00
C LYS A 252 19.12 11.58 -9.70
N TYR A 253 17.84 11.41 -9.41
CA TYR A 253 17.21 11.88 -8.18
C TYR A 253 16.42 10.74 -7.54
N VAL A 254 16.32 10.80 -6.22
CA VAL A 254 15.49 9.90 -5.41
C VAL A 254 14.63 10.72 -4.49
N MET A 255 13.36 10.37 -4.35
CA MET A 255 12.51 10.90 -3.30
C MET A 255 12.55 9.96 -2.10
N MET A 256 12.94 10.48 -0.94
CA MET A 256 12.81 9.75 0.32
C MET A 256 11.49 10.13 0.96
N GLN A 257 10.75 9.15 1.45
CA GLN A 257 9.51 9.32 2.19
C GLN A 257 9.67 8.73 3.58
N PHE A 258 9.35 9.52 4.60
CA PHE A 258 9.22 9.08 5.98
C PHE A 258 7.76 8.85 6.30
N HIS A 259 7.49 7.70 6.91
CA HIS A 259 6.29 7.49 7.69
C HIS A 259 6.67 7.61 9.17
N TRP A 260 6.27 8.72 9.78
CA TRP A 260 6.33 8.87 11.23
C TRP A 260 5.02 8.42 11.86
N ASN A 261 5.15 7.62 12.90
CA ASN A 261 4.04 7.18 13.72
C ASN A 261 4.26 7.64 15.18
N ASN A 262 3.67 8.79 15.52
CA ASN A 262 3.78 9.47 16.80
C ASN A 262 2.55 9.15 17.65
N TYR A 263 2.49 7.91 18.17
CA TYR A 263 1.37 7.37 18.95
C TYR A 263 0.94 8.27 20.11
N GLU A 264 1.90 8.91 20.78
CA GLU A 264 1.67 9.79 21.93
C GLU A 264 1.27 11.22 21.53
N ARG A 265 1.31 11.54 20.23
CA ARG A 265 1.04 12.86 19.65
C ARG A 265 1.86 13.97 20.30
N ARG A 266 3.11 13.66 20.62
CA ARG A 266 4.07 14.60 21.21
C ARG A 266 4.46 15.68 20.20
N SER A 267 4.66 16.89 20.67
CA SER A 267 5.05 18.04 19.84
C SER A 267 6.54 18.39 19.95
N ASP A 268 7.28 17.69 20.81
CA ASP A 268 8.69 17.93 21.11
C ASP A 268 9.65 16.96 20.39
N TYR A 269 9.10 16.06 19.57
CA TYR A 269 9.91 15.18 18.72
C TYR A 269 10.47 15.95 17.52
N ASN A 270 11.77 15.76 17.30
CA ASN A 270 12.46 16.13 16.06
C ASN A 270 13.11 14.88 15.48
N ASP A 271 13.31 14.88 14.18
CA ASP A 271 13.96 13.79 13.47
C ASP A 271 14.85 14.33 12.34
N SER A 272 16.00 13.69 12.16
CA SER A 272 16.94 13.93 11.06
C SER A 272 17.47 12.62 10.50
N SER A 273 16.67 11.56 10.60
CA SER A 273 16.95 10.23 10.05
C SER A 273 17.24 10.27 8.55
N GLY A 274 17.62 9.10 8.01
CA GLY A 274 17.86 8.94 6.58
C GLY A 274 18.27 7.52 6.21
N MET A 275 18.92 7.38 5.06
CA MET A 275 19.42 6.10 4.57
C MET A 275 20.81 6.25 3.93
N THR A 276 21.66 5.24 4.14
CA THR A 276 22.90 5.04 3.39
C THR A 276 22.63 4.12 2.22
N LEU A 277 22.94 4.58 1.01
CA LEU A 277 22.83 3.81 -0.23
C LEU A 277 24.23 3.32 -0.60
N TYR A 278 24.37 2.02 -0.85
CA TYR A 278 25.61 1.41 -1.33
C TYR A 278 25.47 1.10 -2.82
N TYR A 279 26.44 1.56 -3.61
CA TYR A 279 26.42 1.46 -5.06
C TYR A 279 27.81 1.17 -5.62
N THR A 280 27.86 0.55 -6.81
CA THR A 280 29.12 0.11 -7.42
C THR A 280 29.16 0.39 -8.92
N PRO A 281 30.34 0.71 -9.49
CA PRO A 281 30.54 0.75 -10.94
C PRO A 281 30.64 -0.66 -11.55
N ASN A 282 30.96 -1.68 -10.73
CA ASN A 282 30.99 -3.08 -11.15
C ASN A 282 29.57 -3.64 -11.18
N ARG A 283 28.84 -3.26 -12.22
CA ARG A 283 27.43 -3.62 -12.40
C ARG A 283 27.23 -5.13 -12.35
N ARG A 284 26.25 -5.57 -11.58
CA ARG A 284 25.69 -6.91 -11.62
C ARG A 284 25.09 -7.17 -13.00
N PRO A 285 24.88 -8.45 -13.39
CA PRO A 285 24.50 -8.80 -14.75
C PRO A 285 23.23 -8.12 -15.27
N ASN A 286 22.30 -7.75 -14.38
CA ASN A 286 21.01 -7.20 -14.78
C ASN A 286 20.66 -5.91 -14.02
N ASP A 287 20.05 -4.95 -14.72
CA ASP A 287 19.34 -3.84 -14.10
C ASP A 287 17.98 -4.34 -13.59
N ALA A 288 17.61 -3.96 -12.36
CA ALA A 288 16.32 -4.27 -11.75
C ALA A 288 15.25 -3.24 -12.12
N GLY A 289 14.00 -3.68 -12.22
CA GLY A 289 12.80 -2.85 -12.24
C GLY A 289 11.78 -3.34 -11.22
N ILE A 290 10.80 -2.49 -10.88
CA ILE A 290 9.67 -2.89 -10.04
C ILE A 290 8.42 -2.99 -10.89
N MET A 291 7.97 -4.21 -11.15
CA MET A 291 6.68 -4.46 -11.78
C MET A 291 5.56 -4.30 -10.75
N ILE A 292 4.61 -3.42 -11.03
CA ILE A 292 3.43 -3.16 -10.21
C ILE A 292 2.24 -3.89 -10.81
N ILE A 293 1.58 -4.69 -9.98
CA ILE A 293 0.36 -5.43 -10.31
C ILE A 293 -0.72 -5.14 -9.28
N GLY A 294 -1.98 -5.38 -9.61
CA GLY A 294 -3.09 -5.20 -8.68
C GLY A 294 -4.22 -4.34 -9.23
N GLN A 295 -5.09 -3.87 -8.33
CA GLN A 295 -6.35 -3.24 -8.70
C GLN A 295 -6.25 -1.71 -8.55
N THR A 296 -6.67 -0.99 -9.59
CA THR A 296 -6.72 0.50 -9.61
C THR A 296 -8.13 1.04 -9.37
N PHE A 297 -9.12 0.18 -9.17
CA PHE A 297 -10.48 0.53 -8.80
C PHE A 297 -10.94 -0.19 -7.54
N LEU A 298 -11.21 0.57 -6.48
CA LEU A 298 -11.78 0.06 -5.24
C LEU A 298 -12.98 0.93 -4.83
N GLU A 299 -14.06 0.24 -4.47
CA GLU A 299 -15.23 0.79 -3.79
C GLU A 299 -15.61 -0.18 -2.69
N ILE A 300 -15.05 0.00 -1.50
CA ILE A 300 -15.22 -0.90 -0.36
C ILE A 300 -16.41 -0.40 0.46
N PRO A 301 -17.56 -1.10 0.47
CA PRO A 301 -18.73 -0.64 1.23
C PRO A 301 -18.43 -0.64 2.74
N PRO A 302 -19.05 0.26 3.52
CA PRO A 302 -18.87 0.28 4.96
C PRO A 302 -19.52 -0.93 5.63
N ARG A 303 -19.09 -1.23 6.87
CA ARG A 303 -19.69 -2.26 7.74
C ARG A 303 -19.65 -3.68 7.18
N LYS A 304 -18.63 -4.03 6.40
CA LYS A 304 -18.45 -5.38 5.87
C LYS A 304 -17.32 -6.10 6.59
N GLU A 305 -17.59 -7.31 7.07
CA GLU A 305 -16.58 -8.20 7.64
C GLU A 305 -15.60 -8.69 6.58
N HIS A 306 -16.07 -8.85 5.35
CA HIS A 306 -15.30 -9.38 4.24
C HIS A 306 -15.70 -8.68 2.93
N VAL A 307 -14.73 -8.10 2.24
CA VAL A 307 -14.84 -7.57 0.87
C VAL A 307 -13.63 -8.06 0.11
N GLU A 308 -13.86 -8.70 -1.02
CA GLU A 308 -12.79 -9.23 -1.87
C GLU A 308 -12.74 -8.48 -3.19
N THR A 309 -11.53 -8.23 -3.65
CA THR A 309 -11.26 -7.76 -5.01
C THR A 309 -10.16 -8.59 -5.64
N THR A 310 -10.20 -8.70 -6.96
CA THR A 310 -9.18 -9.39 -7.74
C THR A 310 -8.66 -8.49 -8.84
N SER A 311 -7.42 -8.72 -9.22
CA SER A 311 -6.79 -8.17 -10.41
C SER A 311 -6.08 -9.27 -11.18
N VAL A 312 -6.11 -9.16 -12.51
CA VAL A 312 -5.44 -10.10 -13.40
C VAL A 312 -4.59 -9.31 -14.39
N CYS A 313 -3.28 -9.51 -14.33
CA CYS A 313 -2.37 -9.26 -15.43
C CYS A 313 -2.48 -10.46 -16.38
N THR A 314 -3.21 -10.31 -17.48
CA THR A 314 -3.59 -11.42 -18.35
C THR A 314 -2.40 -11.91 -19.19
N ALA A 315 -2.58 -13.07 -19.83
CA ALA A 315 -1.61 -13.60 -20.79
C ALA A 315 -1.33 -12.64 -21.96
N ASP A 316 -2.34 -11.90 -22.41
CA ASP A 316 -2.15 -10.86 -23.44
C ASP A 316 -1.35 -9.68 -22.89
N ASP A 317 -1.62 -9.25 -21.66
CA ASP A 317 -0.89 -8.16 -21.04
C ASP A 317 0.60 -8.49 -20.88
N THR A 318 0.92 -9.69 -20.39
CA THR A 318 2.32 -10.12 -20.28
C THR A 318 2.99 -10.25 -21.64
N ARG A 319 2.29 -10.72 -22.68
CA ARG A 319 2.79 -10.69 -24.08
C ARG A 319 3.09 -9.28 -24.58
N MET A 320 2.32 -8.29 -24.13
CA MET A 320 2.44 -6.91 -24.58
C MET A 320 3.57 -6.18 -23.85
N ILE A 321 3.66 -6.35 -22.53
CA ILE A 321 4.63 -5.63 -21.69
C ILE A 321 5.99 -6.33 -21.61
N LEU A 322 6.07 -7.63 -21.91
CA LEU A 322 7.33 -8.38 -21.89
C LEU A 322 7.75 -8.76 -23.32
N GLN A 323 9.02 -8.52 -23.64
CA GLN A 323 9.63 -8.96 -24.90
C GLN A 323 10.51 -10.21 -24.75
N GLY A 324 10.67 -10.67 -23.52
CA GLY A 324 11.38 -11.89 -23.14
C GLY A 324 11.04 -12.26 -21.70
N PRO A 325 11.51 -13.42 -21.20
CA PRO A 325 11.26 -13.81 -19.82
C PRO A 325 11.90 -12.82 -18.83
N VAL A 326 11.21 -12.58 -17.73
CA VAL A 326 11.76 -11.86 -16.57
C VAL A 326 11.76 -12.77 -15.35
N TYR A 327 12.56 -12.42 -14.35
CA TYR A 327 12.76 -13.19 -13.14
C TYR A 327 12.50 -12.31 -11.93
N VAL A 328 11.68 -12.81 -11.00
CA VAL A 328 11.32 -12.12 -9.76
C VAL A 328 12.32 -12.52 -8.68
N THR A 329 13.03 -11.54 -8.11
CA THR A 329 13.99 -11.76 -7.02
C THR A 329 13.44 -11.36 -5.65
N ARG A 330 12.42 -10.49 -5.63
CA ARG A 330 11.74 -10.06 -4.42
C ARG A 330 10.31 -9.64 -4.72
N ALA A 331 9.42 -9.82 -3.76
CA ALA A 331 8.03 -9.38 -3.84
C ALA A 331 7.54 -8.82 -2.50
N PHE A 332 6.61 -7.87 -2.53
CA PHE A 332 5.85 -7.46 -1.33
C PHE A 332 4.44 -7.00 -1.69
N ASN A 333 3.55 -7.13 -0.71
CA ASN A 333 2.13 -6.75 -0.80
C ASN A 333 1.89 -5.36 -0.19
N HIS A 334 0.88 -4.65 -0.69
CA HIS A 334 0.52 -3.32 -0.21
C HIS A 334 -0.99 -3.06 -0.30
N MET A 335 -1.59 -2.79 0.87
CA MET A 335 -2.96 -2.31 1.11
C MET A 335 -2.92 -1.40 2.34
N HIS A 336 -3.89 -0.52 2.53
CA HIS A 336 -3.99 0.31 3.73
C HIS A 336 -4.71 -0.45 4.88
N TYR A 337 -5.28 0.31 5.83
CA TYR A 337 -5.75 -0.20 7.12
C TYR A 337 -6.97 -1.14 7.05
N LEU A 338 -7.69 -1.23 5.93
CA LEU A 338 -8.77 -2.20 5.74
C LEU A 338 -8.24 -3.55 5.25
N GLY A 339 -7.05 -3.61 4.67
CA GLY A 339 -6.43 -4.84 4.16
C GLY A 339 -6.19 -5.89 5.24
N ARG A 340 -6.50 -7.15 4.95
CA ARG A 340 -6.36 -8.30 5.87
C ARG A 340 -5.68 -9.50 5.26
N GLU A 341 -5.85 -9.72 3.97
CA GLU A 341 -5.20 -10.83 3.27
C GLU A 341 -4.81 -10.38 1.86
N GLN A 342 -3.63 -10.78 1.41
CA GLN A 342 -3.22 -10.59 0.01
C GLN A 342 -2.44 -11.78 -0.52
N TYR A 343 -2.81 -12.17 -1.74
CA TYR A 343 -2.23 -13.31 -2.44
C TYR A 343 -1.86 -12.91 -3.86
N ILE A 344 -0.69 -13.32 -4.32
CA ILE A 344 -0.25 -13.13 -5.70
C ILE A 344 0.23 -14.47 -6.25
N ASP A 345 -0.40 -14.92 -7.32
CA ASP A 345 -0.16 -16.22 -7.92
C ASP A 345 0.19 -16.09 -9.41
N LEU A 346 1.13 -16.92 -9.86
CA LEU A 346 1.53 -17.05 -11.26
C LEU A 346 0.86 -18.27 -11.89
N TYR A 347 0.21 -18.05 -13.02
CA TYR A 347 -0.45 -19.09 -13.81
C TYR A 347 0.16 -19.19 -15.20
N ARG A 348 0.30 -20.42 -15.69
CA ARG A 348 0.78 -20.74 -17.04
C ARG A 348 -0.15 -21.77 -17.66
N ASN A 349 -0.70 -21.46 -18.83
CA ASN A 349 -1.67 -22.33 -19.52
C ASN A 349 -2.83 -22.78 -18.61
N GLY A 350 -3.35 -21.88 -17.77
CA GLY A 350 -4.47 -22.13 -16.86
C GLY A 350 -4.12 -22.85 -15.55
N ALA A 351 -2.89 -23.34 -15.37
CA ALA A 351 -2.45 -23.98 -14.13
C ALA A 351 -1.61 -23.01 -13.28
N LYS A 352 -1.82 -23.03 -11.96
CA LYS A 352 -0.96 -22.30 -11.01
C LYS A 352 0.42 -22.95 -10.97
N VAL A 353 1.47 -22.19 -11.30
CA VAL A 353 2.86 -22.69 -11.36
C VAL A 353 3.75 -22.15 -10.25
N ALA A 354 3.40 -21.00 -9.67
CA ALA A 354 4.10 -20.46 -8.50
C ALA A 354 3.16 -19.58 -7.65
N THR A 355 3.49 -19.45 -6.38
CA THR A 355 2.94 -18.43 -5.48
C THR A 355 4.03 -17.37 -5.31
N LEU A 356 3.74 -16.13 -5.70
CA LEU A 356 4.65 -15.00 -5.50
C LEU A 356 4.46 -14.44 -4.08
N THR A 357 3.23 -14.21 -3.62
CA THR A 357 3.02 -13.79 -2.22
C THR A 357 1.84 -14.51 -1.61
N ASN A 358 1.93 -14.77 -0.30
CA ASN A 358 0.92 -15.47 0.47
C ASN A 358 0.85 -14.89 1.88
N GLU A 359 0.00 -13.88 2.08
CA GLU A 359 -0.15 -13.21 3.35
C GLU A 359 -1.60 -13.29 3.85
N PRO A 360 -1.97 -14.38 4.56
CA PRO A 360 -3.31 -14.54 5.14
C PRO A 360 -3.53 -13.67 6.40
N ASP A 361 -2.47 -13.03 6.91
CA ASP A 361 -2.47 -12.17 8.10
C ASP A 361 -1.88 -10.78 7.82
N TYR A 362 -2.15 -10.26 6.62
CA TYR A 362 -1.63 -8.99 6.14
C TYR A 362 -1.90 -7.84 7.13
N SER A 363 -0.91 -6.99 7.31
CA SER A 363 -1.03 -5.75 8.06
C SER A 363 -0.19 -4.66 7.41
N TYR A 364 -0.82 -3.52 7.14
CA TYR A 364 -0.17 -2.32 6.60
C TYR A 364 1.07 -1.90 7.42
N ASP A 365 0.98 -2.07 8.73
CA ASP A 365 2.04 -1.69 9.67
C ASP A 365 3.19 -2.69 9.74
N ARG A 366 3.10 -3.82 9.03
CA ARG A 366 4.10 -4.89 9.01
C ARG A 366 4.40 -5.31 7.58
N PRO A 367 4.98 -4.43 6.75
CA PRO A 367 5.34 -4.80 5.39
C PRO A 367 6.31 -6.00 5.43
N ARG A 368 5.95 -7.08 4.73
CA ARG A 368 6.81 -8.26 4.57
C ARG A 368 7.43 -8.24 3.19
N PHE A 369 8.76 -8.26 3.15
CA PHE A 369 9.51 -8.45 1.91
C PHE A 369 9.86 -9.92 1.76
N ILE A 370 9.39 -10.54 0.69
CA ILE A 370 9.70 -11.93 0.35
C ILE A 370 10.87 -11.90 -0.63
N GLU A 371 12.01 -12.42 -0.22
CA GLU A 371 13.20 -12.58 -1.07
C GLU A 371 13.31 -14.01 -1.56
N TYR A 372 13.67 -14.20 -2.83
CA TYR A 372 13.86 -15.51 -3.42
C TYR A 372 15.33 -15.77 -3.67
N ALA A 373 15.86 -16.84 -3.06
CA ALA A 373 17.20 -17.33 -3.34
C ALA A 373 17.33 -17.84 -4.79
N GLU A 374 16.27 -18.46 -5.30
CA GLU A 374 16.11 -18.82 -6.72
C GLU A 374 14.99 -17.98 -7.31
N SER A 375 15.31 -17.18 -8.32
CA SER A 375 14.36 -16.23 -8.89
C SER A 375 13.22 -16.95 -9.62
N ILE A 376 11.99 -16.43 -9.47
CA ILE A 376 10.80 -17.03 -10.11
C ILE A 376 10.64 -16.45 -11.51
N GLN A 377 10.63 -17.30 -12.52
CA GLN A 377 10.55 -16.89 -13.92
C GLN A 377 9.10 -16.66 -14.39
N ILE A 378 8.88 -15.51 -15.05
CA ILE A 378 7.63 -15.12 -15.71
C ILE A 378 7.91 -15.01 -17.22
N PHE A 379 7.10 -15.68 -18.04
CA PHE A 379 7.19 -15.60 -19.50
C PHE A 379 6.12 -14.64 -20.07
N PRO A 380 6.40 -14.04 -21.25
CA PRO A 380 5.33 -13.49 -22.07
C PRO A 380 4.26 -14.55 -22.33
N GLY A 381 3.01 -14.30 -21.95
CA GLY A 381 1.90 -15.25 -22.05
C GLY A 381 1.49 -15.93 -20.74
N ASP A 382 2.21 -15.68 -19.63
CA ASP A 382 1.75 -16.06 -18.29
C ASP A 382 0.68 -15.10 -17.78
N GLU A 383 -0.10 -15.54 -16.79
CA GLU A 383 -1.06 -14.70 -16.06
C GLU A 383 -0.58 -14.49 -14.63
N ILE A 384 -0.70 -13.26 -14.11
CA ILE A 384 -0.45 -12.96 -12.70
C ILE A 384 -1.77 -12.52 -12.07
N ARG A 385 -2.18 -13.21 -11.01
CA ARG A 385 -3.46 -12.96 -10.31
C ARG A 385 -3.19 -12.43 -8.92
N THR A 386 -3.74 -11.26 -8.63
CA THR A 386 -3.70 -10.64 -7.31
C THR A 386 -5.09 -10.72 -6.69
N ARG A 387 -5.18 -11.18 -5.44
CA ARG A 387 -6.40 -11.20 -4.63
C ARG A 387 -6.15 -10.41 -3.35
N CYS A 388 -7.02 -9.46 -3.06
CA CYS A 388 -6.97 -8.64 -1.85
C CYS A 388 -8.29 -8.79 -1.08
N VAL A 389 -8.19 -8.99 0.24
CA VAL A 389 -9.33 -9.12 1.15
C VAL A 389 -9.29 -7.99 2.18
N PHE A 390 -10.42 -7.31 2.34
CA PHE A 390 -10.59 -6.17 3.24
C PHE A 390 -11.67 -6.42 4.29
N LYS A 391 -11.54 -5.72 5.42
CA LYS A 391 -12.53 -5.63 6.50
C LYS A 391 -12.83 -4.16 6.81
N SER A 392 -14.07 -3.73 6.59
CA SER A 392 -14.53 -2.34 6.71
C SER A 392 -15.54 -2.12 7.84
N THR A 393 -15.58 -3.01 8.84
CA THR A 393 -16.56 -2.98 9.95
C THR A 393 -16.55 -1.68 10.74
N THR A 394 -15.39 -1.03 10.82
CA THR A 394 -15.15 0.23 11.54
C THR A 394 -15.51 1.47 10.72
N LYS A 395 -15.69 1.35 9.41
CA LYS A 395 -16.02 2.47 8.52
C LYS A 395 -17.53 2.70 8.47
N SER A 396 -17.94 3.97 8.50
CA SER A 396 -19.34 4.39 8.36
C SER A 396 -19.72 4.79 6.93
N VAL A 397 -18.73 5.02 6.07
CA VAL A 397 -18.86 5.41 4.66
C VAL A 397 -18.01 4.51 3.76
N THR A 398 -18.32 4.48 2.47
CA THR A 398 -17.52 3.75 1.47
C THR A 398 -16.09 4.29 1.44
N THR A 399 -15.13 3.37 1.37
CA THR A 399 -13.71 3.69 1.16
C THR A 399 -13.36 3.43 -0.30
N PHE A 400 -12.74 4.41 -0.95
CA PHE A 400 -12.38 4.35 -2.37
C PHE A 400 -10.89 4.07 -2.57
N GLN A 401 -10.50 3.75 -3.80
CA GLN A 401 -9.09 3.74 -4.19
C GLN A 401 -8.47 5.13 -3.96
N GLY A 402 -7.29 5.19 -3.34
CA GLY A 402 -6.55 6.45 -3.20
C GLY A 402 -5.23 6.31 -2.44
N ASP A 403 -4.41 7.36 -2.49
CA ASP A 403 -3.06 7.39 -1.92
C ASP A 403 -3.04 7.71 -0.42
N ALA A 404 -4.15 8.23 0.13
CA ALA A 404 -4.23 8.52 1.55
C ALA A 404 -4.49 7.24 2.35
N THR A 405 -3.96 7.15 3.56
CA THR A 405 -4.21 6.03 4.48
C THR A 405 -5.68 5.88 4.88
N SER A 406 -6.50 6.93 4.69
CA SER A 406 -7.96 6.88 4.85
C SER A 406 -8.68 6.20 3.69
N ASP A 407 -8.07 6.21 2.51
CA ASP A 407 -8.46 5.52 1.29
C ASP A 407 -7.89 4.09 1.30
N GLU A 408 -8.03 3.35 0.20
CA GLU A 408 -7.45 2.00 0.07
C GLU A 408 -6.66 1.76 -1.22
N MET A 409 -5.83 0.72 -1.17
CA MET A 409 -5.02 0.21 -2.28
C MET A 409 -5.05 -1.33 -2.30
N CYS A 410 -4.68 -1.90 -3.45
CA CYS A 410 -4.47 -3.33 -3.63
C CYS A 410 -3.36 -3.53 -4.66
N PHE A 411 -2.10 -3.51 -4.21
CA PHE A 411 -0.94 -3.62 -5.09
C PHE A 411 0.05 -4.66 -4.63
N GLY A 412 0.66 -5.33 -5.60
CA GLY A 412 1.84 -6.15 -5.45
C GLY A 412 3.01 -5.51 -6.18
N PHE A 413 4.18 -5.52 -5.56
CA PHE A 413 5.41 -4.98 -6.12
C PHE A 413 6.42 -6.11 -6.31
N LEU A 414 6.79 -6.38 -7.56
CA LEU A 414 7.71 -7.45 -7.93
C LEU A 414 9.02 -6.84 -8.42
N THR A 415 10.14 -7.13 -7.75
CA THR A 415 11.47 -6.79 -8.26
C THR A 415 11.81 -7.76 -9.38
N VAL A 416 11.87 -7.27 -10.62
CA VAL A 416 12.05 -8.07 -11.83
C VAL A 416 13.34 -7.71 -12.57
N HIS A 417 13.92 -8.69 -13.26
CA HIS A 417 15.06 -8.50 -14.15
C HIS A 417 15.05 -9.51 -15.33
N PRO A 418 15.81 -9.27 -16.41
CA PRO A 418 16.45 -8.01 -16.74
C PRO A 418 15.42 -6.95 -17.14
N LEU A 419 15.64 -5.70 -16.71
CA LEU A 419 14.78 -4.57 -17.10
C LEU A 419 14.66 -4.43 -18.63
N SER A 420 15.69 -4.82 -19.40
CA SER A 420 15.67 -4.82 -20.86
C SER A 420 14.60 -5.73 -21.47
N ASN A 421 14.03 -6.69 -20.72
CA ASN A 421 12.95 -7.54 -21.21
C ASN A 421 11.56 -6.98 -20.91
N ALA A 422 11.45 -5.89 -20.14
CA ALA A 422 10.20 -5.23 -19.81
C ALA A 422 10.04 -3.92 -20.61
N ARG A 423 9.00 -3.85 -21.44
CA ARG A 423 8.55 -2.62 -22.13
C ARG A 423 7.76 -1.70 -21.22
N SER A 424 7.04 -2.29 -20.26
CA SER A 424 6.31 -1.60 -19.21
C SER A 424 6.44 -2.40 -17.92
N LEU A 425 6.45 -1.68 -16.80
CA LEU A 425 6.43 -2.25 -15.46
C LEU A 425 5.05 -2.12 -14.79
N GLN A 426 4.03 -1.70 -15.53
CA GLN A 426 2.66 -1.59 -15.03
C GLN A 426 1.82 -2.73 -15.62
N CYS A 427 1.23 -3.57 -14.76
CA CYS A 427 0.27 -4.60 -15.16
C CYS A 427 -0.85 -4.74 -14.14
N SER A 428 -1.66 -3.70 -14.04
CA SER A 428 -2.82 -3.61 -13.16
C SER A 428 -4.13 -3.76 -13.95
N SER A 429 -5.23 -3.91 -13.23
CA SER A 429 -6.58 -3.89 -13.79
C SER A 429 -7.41 -2.76 -13.17
N TRP A 430 -8.33 -2.22 -13.96
CA TRP A 430 -9.41 -1.36 -13.48
C TRP A 430 -10.73 -2.13 -13.58
N LYS A 431 -11.33 -2.44 -12.44
CA LYS A 431 -12.41 -3.44 -12.33
C LYS A 431 -11.94 -4.76 -12.96
N ASN A 432 -12.60 -5.20 -14.02
CA ASN A 432 -12.27 -6.42 -14.76
C ASN A 432 -11.50 -6.15 -16.06
N ALA A 433 -11.18 -4.89 -16.36
CA ALA A 433 -10.44 -4.53 -17.58
C ALA A 433 -8.95 -4.37 -17.29
N SER A 434 -8.11 -4.86 -18.20
CA SER A 434 -6.67 -4.65 -18.14
C SER A 434 -6.32 -3.19 -18.42
N MET A 435 -5.50 -2.59 -17.55
CA MET A 435 -4.97 -1.25 -17.79
C MET A 435 -4.03 -1.21 -18.99
N VAL A 436 -3.35 -2.32 -19.31
CA VAL A 436 -2.46 -2.41 -20.47
C VAL A 436 -3.27 -2.33 -21.76
N SER A 437 -4.38 -3.07 -21.86
CA SER A 437 -5.22 -3.08 -23.07
C SER A 437 -6.07 -1.82 -23.21
N LEU A 438 -6.48 -1.19 -22.10
CA LEU A 438 -7.26 0.05 -22.13
C LEU A 438 -6.55 1.19 -22.86
N PHE A 439 -5.23 1.30 -22.74
CA PHE A 439 -4.42 2.35 -23.37
C PHE A 439 -3.70 1.93 -24.64
N GLN A 440 -3.97 0.73 -25.15
CA GLN A 440 -3.49 0.35 -26.47
C GLN A 440 -4.34 0.98 -27.56
N SER A 441 -3.64 1.59 -28.52
CA SER A 441 -4.26 2.01 -29.77
C SER A 441 -4.73 0.77 -30.53
N SER A 442 -5.98 0.82 -31.01
CA SER A 442 -6.59 -0.16 -31.91
C SER A 442 -6.91 0.52 -33.24
N ASP A 443 -7.22 -0.25 -34.29
CA ASP A 443 -7.56 0.28 -35.61
C ASP A 443 -8.66 1.37 -35.54
N ASP A 444 -9.65 1.19 -34.65
CA ASP A 444 -10.75 2.13 -34.47
C ASP A 444 -10.48 3.25 -33.45
N CYS A 445 -9.40 3.16 -32.65
CA CYS A 445 -9.10 4.13 -31.60
C CYS A 445 -7.60 4.26 -31.42
N ASP A 446 -7.00 5.30 -32.01
CA ASP A 446 -5.65 5.70 -31.65
C ASP A 446 -5.68 6.61 -30.41
N TRP A 447 -5.30 6.04 -29.27
CA TRP A 447 -5.25 6.78 -28.00
C TRP A 447 -4.30 7.98 -28.04
N ARG A 448 -3.19 7.90 -28.78
CA ARG A 448 -2.21 9.00 -28.88
C ARG A 448 -2.78 10.21 -29.61
N VAL A 449 -3.58 9.93 -30.64
CA VAL A 449 -4.30 10.96 -31.39
C VAL A 449 -5.44 11.51 -30.55
N PHE A 450 -6.28 10.63 -29.99
CA PHE A 450 -7.46 11.02 -29.20
C PHE A 450 -7.08 11.87 -27.98
N GLY A 451 -6.06 11.48 -27.22
CA GLY A 451 -5.61 12.19 -26.03
C GLY A 451 -5.00 13.57 -26.31
N ASN A 452 -4.64 13.88 -27.56
CA ASN A 452 -4.12 15.19 -27.96
C ASN A 452 -5.25 16.09 -28.47
N ALA A 453 -5.82 16.89 -27.57
CA ALA A 453 -6.90 17.82 -27.90
C ALA A 453 -6.54 18.89 -28.96
N SER A 454 -5.24 19.10 -29.22
CA SER A 454 -4.74 20.00 -30.27
C SER A 454 -4.48 19.31 -31.60
N HIS A 455 -4.62 17.98 -31.68
CA HIS A 455 -4.46 17.25 -32.93
C HIS A 455 -5.54 17.69 -33.95
N PRO A 456 -5.21 17.90 -35.23
CA PRO A 456 -6.18 18.40 -36.23
C PRO A 456 -7.49 17.60 -36.31
N ASP A 457 -7.39 16.27 -36.20
CA ASP A 457 -8.57 15.38 -36.27
C ASP A 457 -9.44 15.42 -35.01
N MET A 458 -8.86 15.79 -33.86
CA MET A 458 -9.55 15.81 -32.57
C MET A 458 -9.97 17.22 -32.15
N ALA A 459 -9.25 18.25 -32.58
CA ALA A 459 -9.51 19.63 -32.21
C ALA A 459 -10.97 20.06 -32.42
N PRO A 460 -11.66 19.75 -33.54
CA PRO A 460 -13.07 20.06 -33.71
C PRO A 460 -13.97 19.39 -32.68
N LEU A 461 -13.63 18.16 -32.26
CA LEU A 461 -14.38 17.38 -31.28
C LEU A 461 -14.30 18.03 -29.89
N TYR A 462 -13.08 18.32 -29.44
CA TYR A 462 -12.82 18.95 -28.15
C TYR A 462 -13.35 20.40 -28.11
N GLN A 463 -13.07 21.20 -29.15
CA GLN A 463 -13.55 22.58 -29.25
C GLN A 463 -15.08 22.67 -29.27
N GLY A 464 -15.77 21.74 -29.93
CA GLY A 464 -17.24 21.69 -29.92
C GLY A 464 -17.80 21.63 -28.50
N VAL A 465 -17.26 20.73 -27.66
CA VAL A 465 -17.65 20.65 -26.24
C VAL A 465 -17.27 21.93 -25.49
N TYR A 466 -16.08 22.48 -25.71
CA TYR A 466 -15.65 23.70 -25.01
C TYR A 466 -16.53 24.92 -25.32
N MET A 467 -16.90 25.13 -26.58
CA MET A 467 -17.66 26.29 -27.05
C MET A 467 -19.12 26.22 -26.63
N HIS A 468 -19.76 25.07 -26.86
CA HIS A 468 -21.22 24.93 -26.74
C HIS A 468 -21.68 24.52 -25.34
N CYS A 469 -20.84 23.88 -24.54
CA CYS A 469 -21.22 23.42 -23.21
C CYS A 469 -20.71 24.34 -22.09
N ARG A 470 -21.46 24.38 -20.98
CA ARG A 470 -21.03 24.97 -19.71
C ARG A 470 -20.87 23.86 -18.68
N PRO A 471 -19.84 23.90 -17.81
CA PRO A 471 -19.63 22.89 -16.75
C PRO A 471 -20.91 22.64 -15.94
N LEU A 472 -21.48 21.43 -16.02
CA LEU A 472 -22.74 21.07 -15.36
C LEU A 472 -23.89 22.08 -15.56
N GLY A 473 -23.86 22.81 -16.68
CA GLY A 473 -24.89 23.79 -17.05
C GLY A 473 -26.10 23.14 -17.71
N GLN A 474 -27.10 23.96 -18.06
CA GLN A 474 -28.26 23.50 -18.83
C GLN A 474 -27.82 22.84 -20.14
N CYS A 475 -28.39 21.68 -20.44
CA CYS A 475 -28.17 21.01 -21.71
C CYS A 475 -28.91 21.73 -22.84
N LEU A 476 -28.21 22.63 -23.54
CA LEU A 476 -28.69 23.22 -24.79
C LEU A 476 -28.52 22.22 -25.94
N GLU A 477 -29.33 22.34 -26.99
CA GLU A 477 -29.32 21.40 -28.12
C GLU A 477 -27.93 21.32 -28.79
N GLU A 478 -27.24 22.45 -28.98
CA GLU A 478 -25.89 22.48 -29.51
C GLU A 478 -24.85 21.81 -28.60
N CYS A 479 -25.04 21.88 -27.27
CA CYS A 479 -24.18 21.16 -26.33
C CYS A 479 -24.47 19.66 -26.38
N LYS A 480 -25.76 19.27 -26.43
CA LYS A 480 -26.19 17.87 -26.52
C LYS A 480 -25.58 17.17 -27.73
N GLU A 481 -25.62 17.80 -28.89
CA GLU A 481 -25.05 17.26 -30.13
C GLU A 481 -23.52 17.22 -30.09
N ALA A 482 -22.85 18.23 -29.53
CA ALA A 482 -21.41 18.20 -29.32
C ALA A 482 -20.99 17.05 -28.38
N VAL A 483 -21.71 16.84 -27.29
CA VAL A 483 -21.47 15.75 -26.33
C VAL A 483 -21.72 14.38 -26.96
N LYS A 484 -22.84 14.22 -27.70
CA LYS A 484 -23.13 12.97 -28.43
C LYS A 484 -22.00 12.64 -29.40
N ARG A 485 -21.52 13.62 -30.18
CA ARG A 485 -20.40 13.44 -31.11
C ARG A 485 -19.11 13.06 -30.39
N PHE A 486 -18.80 13.70 -29.26
CA PHE A 486 -17.64 13.34 -28.45
C PHE A 486 -17.72 11.90 -27.92
N ARG A 487 -18.88 11.51 -27.37
CA ARG A 487 -19.10 10.18 -26.79
C ARG A 487 -19.24 9.07 -27.82
N SER A 488 -19.62 9.38 -29.05
CA SER A 488 -19.69 8.40 -30.14
C SER A 488 -18.32 8.06 -30.74
N HIS A 489 -17.27 8.82 -30.39
CA HIS A 489 -15.91 8.48 -30.79
C HIS A 489 -15.55 7.08 -30.25
N PRO A 490 -14.94 6.18 -31.04
CA PRO A 490 -14.67 4.81 -30.59
C PRO A 490 -13.86 4.72 -29.29
N CYS A 491 -12.93 5.66 -29.06
CA CYS A 491 -12.19 5.75 -27.79
C CYS A 491 -13.06 6.04 -26.55
N MET A 492 -14.25 6.60 -26.72
CA MET A 492 -15.21 6.90 -25.64
C MET A 492 -16.29 5.83 -25.47
N THR A 493 -16.16 4.68 -26.15
CA THR A 493 -17.12 3.58 -26.05
C THR A 493 -16.63 2.46 -25.12
N GLY A 494 -17.57 1.65 -24.63
CA GLY A 494 -17.31 0.50 -23.78
C GLY A 494 -16.54 0.83 -22.50
N THR A 495 -15.78 -0.14 -22.00
CA THR A 495 -15.03 -0.01 -20.73
C THR A 495 -13.95 1.08 -20.80
N ARG A 496 -13.39 1.36 -21.99
CA ARG A 496 -12.43 2.44 -22.18
C ARG A 496 -13.05 3.81 -21.95
N GLY A 497 -14.22 4.07 -22.56
CA GLY A 497 -14.97 5.30 -22.31
C GLY A 497 -15.35 5.48 -20.84
N GLU A 498 -15.81 4.40 -20.19
CA GLU A 498 -16.11 4.42 -18.75
C GLU A 498 -14.89 4.76 -17.91
N TYR A 499 -13.75 4.12 -18.17
CA TYR A 499 -12.49 4.41 -17.49
C TYR A 499 -12.07 5.86 -17.71
N ILE A 500 -12.13 6.39 -18.94
CA ILE A 500 -11.74 7.77 -19.24
C ILE A 500 -12.59 8.75 -18.44
N MET A 501 -13.91 8.56 -18.43
CA MET A 501 -14.83 9.41 -17.67
C MET A 501 -14.62 9.29 -16.16
N TRP A 502 -14.34 8.10 -15.66
CA TRP A 502 -14.02 7.87 -14.25
C TRP A 502 -12.69 8.54 -13.87
N ASN A 503 -11.63 8.31 -14.63
CA ASN A 503 -10.30 8.85 -14.38
C ASN A 503 -10.35 10.38 -14.40
N ALA A 504 -11.03 10.95 -15.40
CA ALA A 504 -11.25 12.39 -15.52
C ALA A 504 -11.86 13.05 -14.27
N GLY A 505 -12.79 12.37 -13.60
CA GLY A 505 -13.39 12.85 -12.36
C GLY A 505 -12.45 12.79 -11.15
N ASN A 506 -11.34 12.05 -11.26
CA ASN A 506 -10.34 11.87 -10.22
C ASN A 506 -9.02 12.62 -10.50
N VAL A 507 -8.84 13.21 -11.69
CA VAL A 507 -7.68 14.06 -12.01
C VAL A 507 -7.77 15.39 -11.25
N ARG A 508 -6.64 15.90 -10.77
CA ARG A 508 -6.57 17.15 -9.99
C ARG A 508 -6.37 18.42 -10.82
N THR A 509 -6.34 18.33 -12.16
CA THR A 509 -6.16 19.49 -13.04
C THR A 509 -7.51 20.15 -13.34
N PHE A 510 -7.54 21.47 -13.25
CA PHE A 510 -8.75 22.25 -13.49
C PHE A 510 -9.24 22.08 -14.93
N GLU A 511 -8.32 21.97 -15.89
CA GLU A 511 -8.61 21.83 -17.31
C GLU A 511 -9.36 20.54 -17.60
N ALA A 512 -8.91 19.42 -17.03
CA ALA A 512 -9.56 18.12 -17.20
C ALA A 512 -10.94 18.13 -16.53
N LEU A 513 -11.03 18.55 -15.26
CA LEU A 513 -12.30 18.62 -14.55
C LEU A 513 -13.32 19.53 -15.25
N SER A 514 -12.87 20.69 -15.75
CA SER A 514 -13.69 21.65 -16.50
C SER A 514 -14.18 21.06 -17.83
N PHE A 515 -13.32 20.35 -18.56
CA PHE A 515 -13.72 19.71 -19.81
C PHE A 515 -14.73 18.58 -19.57
N TYR A 516 -14.43 17.64 -18.68
CA TYR A 516 -15.29 16.49 -18.48
C TYR A 516 -16.60 16.84 -17.77
N SER A 517 -16.63 17.87 -16.93
CA SER A 517 -17.89 18.41 -16.41
C SER A 517 -18.78 19.00 -17.50
N LYS A 518 -18.22 19.59 -18.58
CA LYS A 518 -18.97 19.98 -19.79
C LYS A 518 -19.48 18.76 -20.56
N VAL A 519 -18.67 17.70 -20.68
CA VAL A 519 -19.08 16.44 -21.32
C VAL A 519 -20.28 15.82 -20.58
N ARG A 520 -20.39 16.02 -19.27
CA ARG A 520 -21.49 15.50 -18.44
C ARG A 520 -22.74 16.39 -18.36
N SER A 521 -22.72 17.59 -18.92
CA SER A 521 -23.83 18.55 -18.82
C SER A 521 -25.15 18.09 -19.45
N CYS A 522 -25.11 17.06 -20.30
CA CYS A 522 -26.26 16.52 -21.03
C CYS A 522 -26.56 15.05 -20.68
N ASP A 523 -26.06 14.53 -19.55
CA ASP A 523 -26.24 13.13 -19.16
C ASP A 523 -27.73 12.73 -19.12
N LEU A 524 -28.57 13.53 -18.45
CA LEU A 524 -29.98 13.21 -18.23
C LEU A 524 -30.79 13.27 -19.52
N GLU A 525 -30.56 14.29 -20.36
CA GLU A 525 -31.26 14.50 -21.62
C GLU A 525 -30.93 13.40 -22.62
N ILE A 526 -29.65 13.03 -22.75
CA ILE A 526 -29.21 11.95 -23.63
C ILE A 526 -29.78 10.61 -23.16
N LEU A 527 -29.74 10.31 -21.86
CA LEU A 527 -30.35 9.09 -21.31
C LEU A 527 -31.85 9.05 -21.56
N ARG A 528 -32.56 10.18 -21.41
CA ARG A 528 -34.00 10.27 -21.67
C ARG A 528 -34.32 10.00 -23.14
N GLU A 529 -33.55 10.55 -24.07
CA GLU A 529 -33.71 10.32 -25.50
C GLU A 529 -33.45 8.85 -25.88
N GLN A 530 -32.44 8.22 -25.28
CA GLN A 530 -32.15 6.79 -25.44
C GLN A 530 -33.28 5.90 -24.90
N LEU A 531 -33.83 6.23 -23.73
CA LEU A 531 -34.96 5.48 -23.16
C LEU A 531 -36.21 5.62 -24.03
N LEU A 532 -36.50 6.83 -24.52
CA LEU A 532 -37.64 7.09 -25.40
C LEU A 532 -37.52 6.31 -26.72
N THR A 533 -36.34 6.34 -27.35
CA THR A 533 -36.09 5.59 -28.60
C THR A 533 -36.16 4.07 -28.40
N GLN A 534 -35.75 3.55 -27.23
CA GLN A 534 -35.94 2.14 -26.87
C GLN A 534 -37.42 1.79 -26.68
N THR A 535 -38.22 2.66 -26.05
CA THR A 535 -39.66 2.43 -25.89
C THR A 535 -40.45 2.53 -27.21
N THR A 536 -39.95 3.28 -28.21
CA THR A 536 -40.61 3.36 -29.52
C THR A 536 -40.22 2.23 -30.49
N ASN A 537 -39.08 1.58 -30.25
CA ASN A 537 -38.57 0.48 -31.09
C ASN A 537 -38.78 -0.92 -30.48
N GLY A 538 -39.22 -1.01 -29.22
CA GLY A 538 -39.59 -2.26 -28.56
C GLY A 538 -41.05 -2.61 -28.83
N ASP A 539 -41.28 -3.82 -29.36
CA ASP A 539 -42.59 -4.41 -29.59
C ASP A 539 -43.52 -4.26 -28.36
N ASP A 540 -44.76 -3.86 -28.62
CA ASP A 540 -45.74 -3.29 -27.71
C ASP A 540 -46.41 -4.35 -26.82
N THR A 541 -45.62 -5.25 -26.22
CA THR A 541 -46.10 -6.17 -25.22
C THR A 541 -45.17 -6.18 -24.00
N ASN A 542 -45.73 -5.76 -22.86
CA ASN A 542 -45.25 -6.03 -21.50
C ASN A 542 -44.37 -5.02 -20.74
N VAL A 543 -44.25 -3.76 -21.15
CA VAL A 543 -43.69 -2.70 -20.26
C VAL A 543 -44.76 -2.15 -19.31
N GLY A 544 -46.00 -1.98 -19.78
CA GLY A 544 -47.11 -1.45 -18.98
C GLY A 544 -47.48 -2.29 -17.74
N ALA A 545 -47.30 -3.61 -17.79
CA ALA A 545 -47.66 -4.52 -16.70
C ALA A 545 -46.64 -4.55 -15.53
N ARG A 546 -45.40 -4.07 -15.73
CA ARG A 546 -44.36 -4.07 -14.68
C ARG A 546 -44.18 -2.74 -13.97
N VAL A 547 -44.69 -1.63 -14.54
CA VAL A 547 -44.41 -0.27 -14.06
C VAL A 547 -45.61 0.38 -13.35
N LEU A 548 -46.85 0.03 -13.73
CA LEU A 548 -48.06 0.62 -13.13
C LEU A 548 -48.27 0.40 -11.62
N PRO A 549 -47.85 -0.73 -10.98
CA PRO A 549 -48.07 -0.92 -9.54
C PRO A 549 -47.13 -0.10 -8.65
N LYS A 550 -46.01 0.43 -9.19
CA LYS A 550 -44.99 1.16 -8.41
C LYS A 550 -45.15 2.68 -8.48
N LEU A 551 -45.71 3.21 -9.57
CA LEU A 551 -46.02 4.65 -9.69
C LEU A 551 -47.26 5.06 -8.89
N SER A 552 -48.24 4.16 -8.75
CA SER A 552 -49.45 4.41 -7.97
C SER A 552 -49.17 4.46 -6.46
N ALA A 553 -48.18 3.71 -5.96
CA ALA A 553 -47.78 3.75 -4.54
C ALA A 553 -47.07 5.06 -4.14
N LEU A 554 -46.28 5.65 -5.04
CA LEU A 554 -45.57 6.92 -4.80
C LEU A 554 -46.50 8.14 -4.85
N LEU A 555 -47.50 8.13 -5.73
CA LEU A 555 -48.49 9.20 -5.84
C LEU A 555 -49.47 9.24 -4.65
N VAL A 556 -49.85 8.08 -4.11
CA VAL A 556 -50.70 8.01 -2.91
C VAL A 556 -49.94 8.44 -1.65
N ALA A 557 -48.65 8.11 -1.53
CA ALA A 557 -47.80 8.56 -0.42
C ALA A 557 -47.56 10.08 -0.44
N ALA A 558 -47.40 10.68 -1.63
CA ALA A 558 -47.25 12.13 -1.79
C ALA A 558 -48.55 12.90 -1.47
N PHE A 559 -49.73 12.34 -1.78
CA PHE A 559 -51.01 12.97 -1.47
C PHE A 559 -51.37 12.90 0.02
N LEU A 560 -50.98 11.84 0.73
CA LEU A 560 -51.21 11.70 2.18
C LEU A 560 -50.30 12.60 3.03
N ALA A 561 -49.13 13.00 2.51
CA ALA A 561 -48.21 13.92 3.19
C ALA A 561 -48.63 15.41 3.10
N LEU A 562 -49.64 15.73 2.28
CA LEU A 562 -50.19 17.10 2.16
C LEU A 562 -51.35 17.38 3.13
N PHE A 563 -51.81 16.38 3.90
CA PHE A 563 -52.93 16.49 4.83
C PHE A 563 -52.61 16.03 6.28
N LEU A 564 -51.33 15.97 6.65
CA LEU A 564 -50.87 15.73 8.03
C LEU A 564 -49.98 16.86 8.54
#